data_AF-A0A434F8R3-F1
#
_entry.id   AF-A0A434F8R3-F1
#
_cell.length_a   1.000
_cell.length_b   1.000
_cell.length_c   1.000
_cell.angle_alpha   90.00
_cell.angle_beta   90.00
_cell.angle_gamma   90.00
#
_symmetry.space_group_name_H-M   'P 1'
#
loop_
_entity.id
_entity.type
_entity.pdbx_description
1 polymer ?
#
loop_
_entity_poly.entity_id
_entity_poly.type
_entity_poly.pdbx_seq_one_letter_code
_entity_poly.pdbx_strand_id
1 'polypeptide(L)'
;VLIAGRGGNGPAAAASFASIPATPGHYRPIAKGPPAIAVLPFHGNGGEPDVGYMADGIAEDIIYGLSNTRWLSVIAKGSSFQFRDDSLGTRLIGNALGARYIVSGTLARSDRQIRLNTSLTDTSNGRLVWSQRFDRDLVDIFSLRDQIGSEIVSILDKEVDRAEQARTFQVPWESLETWQLVRRGRWHMNRRTRRDTDIALDFFDRAYRDDPNSSAVLNELAWWYFWRAWLRFGDSDDLEKVETLARKALLMDSLDARPHAYLGAADIMRGLPALAAEHLAEAIHINPSFAFARSAMGSAHLLLGDATGAIPFFLDTERLSPFDLYRFHNLGELAAAYCFVEDWPAAIATAERSLNLSPGYFYARFLKIGALMRSGRCDEAARELAIFMTRHPDFSEQRIRWIPFVDPAKNNFLIGNFDLAKSAA
;
A
#
# COMPACT_ATOMS: atom_id res chain seq x y z
N VAL A 1 -57.85 8.46 16.58
CA VAL A 1 -59.14 7.89 17.03
C VAL A 1 -58.82 6.60 17.77
N LEU A 2 -59.19 6.55 19.06
CA LEU A 2 -59.09 5.42 20.02
C LEU A 2 -57.67 4.97 20.45
N ILE A 3 -57.35 4.60 21.69
CA ILE A 3 -57.67 4.99 23.08
C ILE A 3 -56.51 4.39 23.92
N ALA A 4 -56.22 4.96 25.10
CA ALA A 4 -55.16 4.55 26.03
C ALA A 4 -55.34 3.16 26.67
N GLY A 5 -54.20 2.56 27.09
CA GLY A 5 -54.13 1.43 28.04
C GLY A 5 -52.89 1.55 28.94
N ARG A 6 -53.13 1.75 30.24
CA ARG A 6 -52.14 1.88 31.33
C ARG A 6 -51.55 0.51 31.73
N GLY A 7 -50.26 0.54 32.12
CA GLY A 7 -49.79 -0.08 33.38
C GLY A 7 -49.20 -1.51 33.29
N GLY A 8 -47.93 -1.64 33.66
CA GLY A 8 -47.31 -2.94 33.95
C GLY A 8 -45.79 -2.84 34.13
N ASN A 9 -45.34 -2.44 35.32
CA ASN A 9 -43.95 -2.63 35.77
C ASN A 9 -43.66 -4.13 35.90
N GLY A 10 -42.70 -4.62 35.13
CA GLY A 10 -42.06 -5.92 35.31
C GLY A 10 -40.59 -5.82 34.90
N PRO A 11 -39.65 -6.46 35.61
CA PRO A 11 -38.23 -6.37 35.27
C PRO A 11 -37.98 -7.03 33.91
N ALA A 12 -37.30 -6.31 33.03
CA ALA A 12 -36.89 -6.82 31.72
C ALA A 12 -36.04 -8.08 31.91
N ALA A 13 -36.49 -9.18 31.32
CA ALA A 13 -35.80 -10.45 31.31
C ALA A 13 -34.42 -10.28 30.67
N ALA A 14 -33.37 -10.52 31.44
CA ALA A 14 -32.03 -10.77 30.91
C ALA A 14 -32.11 -11.98 29.97
N ALA A 15 -31.81 -11.76 28.69
CA ALA A 15 -31.68 -12.84 27.74
C ALA A 15 -30.53 -13.75 28.19
N SER A 16 -30.88 -14.90 28.76
CA SER A 16 -29.95 -15.96 29.10
C SER A 16 -29.41 -16.54 27.79
N PHE A 17 -28.17 -16.21 27.45
CA PHE A 17 -27.46 -16.86 26.36
C PHE A 17 -27.26 -18.33 26.71
N ALA A 18 -27.95 -19.19 25.97
CA ALA A 18 -27.79 -20.63 26.03
C ALA A 18 -26.31 -21.00 25.86
N SER A 19 -25.85 -21.87 26.75
CA SER A 19 -24.53 -22.45 26.81
C SER A 19 -24.10 -23.08 25.49
N ILE A 20 -23.09 -22.50 24.83
CA ILE A 20 -22.37 -23.14 23.73
C ILE A 20 -21.44 -24.20 24.36
N PRO A 21 -21.52 -25.48 23.97
CA PRO A 21 -20.60 -26.49 24.49
C PRO A 21 -19.19 -26.20 23.98
N ALA A 22 -18.26 -26.00 24.92
CA ALA A 22 -16.84 -25.93 24.64
C ALA A 22 -16.32 -27.33 24.31
N THR A 23 -16.27 -27.68 23.03
CA THR A 23 -15.55 -28.88 22.57
C THR A 23 -14.14 -28.48 22.12
N PRO A 24 -13.06 -28.99 22.72
CA PRO A 24 -11.71 -28.73 22.25
C PRO A 24 -11.38 -29.62 21.04
N GLY A 25 -10.80 -29.02 19.99
CA GLY A 25 -9.98 -29.74 19.02
C GLY A 25 -10.68 -30.31 17.80
N HIS A 26 -11.15 -29.44 16.89
CA HIS A 26 -11.14 -29.77 15.47
C HIS A 26 -10.34 -28.70 14.72
N TYR A 27 -9.28 -29.13 14.03
CA TYR A 27 -8.57 -28.31 13.05
C TYR A 27 -9.62 -27.87 12.02
N ARG A 28 -10.10 -26.63 12.14
CA ARG A 28 -11.06 -26.08 11.19
C ARG A 28 -10.33 -26.02 9.84
N PRO A 29 -10.86 -26.61 8.76
CA PRO A 29 -10.23 -26.51 7.45
C PRO A 29 -9.94 -25.03 7.18
N ILE A 30 -8.71 -24.72 6.73
CA ILE A 30 -8.37 -23.37 6.29
C ILE A 30 -9.48 -22.94 5.35
N ALA A 31 -10.21 -21.86 5.69
CA ALA A 31 -11.36 -21.49 4.89
C ALA A 31 -10.89 -21.27 3.45
N LYS A 32 -11.57 -21.96 2.54
CA LYS A 32 -11.22 -22.13 1.13
C LYS A 32 -11.35 -20.85 0.31
N GLY A 33 -11.85 -19.76 0.89
CA GLY A 33 -12.00 -18.46 0.22
C GLY A 33 -11.11 -17.36 0.79
N PRO A 34 -11.21 -16.14 0.23
CA PRO A 34 -10.53 -14.97 0.77
C PRO A 34 -10.89 -14.74 2.25
N PRO A 35 -9.98 -14.18 3.04
CA PRO A 35 -10.27 -13.89 4.44
C PRO A 35 -11.31 -12.77 4.57
N ALA A 36 -12.05 -12.82 5.68
CA ALA A 36 -12.84 -11.68 6.13
C ALA A 36 -12.14 -10.96 7.28
N ILE A 37 -12.26 -9.62 7.31
CA ILE A 37 -11.76 -8.74 8.36
C ILE A 37 -12.92 -8.00 9.03
N ALA A 38 -12.89 -7.90 10.35
CA ALA A 38 -13.79 -7.08 11.13
C ALA A 38 -13.01 -6.00 11.86
N VAL A 39 -13.58 -4.80 11.93
CA VAL A 39 -13.04 -3.69 12.73
C VAL A 39 -14.01 -3.46 13.89
N LEU A 40 -13.53 -3.66 15.10
CA LEU A 40 -14.33 -3.44 16.31
C LEU A 40 -14.40 -1.95 16.66
N PRO A 41 -15.39 -1.51 17.45
CA PRO A 41 -15.38 -0.19 18.05
C PRO A 41 -14.05 0.05 18.76
N PHE A 42 -13.42 1.20 18.52
CA PHE A 42 -12.21 1.54 19.26
C PHE A 42 -12.59 2.16 20.60
N HIS A 43 -11.81 1.88 21.63
CA HIS A 43 -12.09 2.35 22.97
C HIS A 43 -11.42 3.71 23.24
N GLY A 44 -12.21 4.68 23.70
CA GLY A 44 -11.67 5.93 24.25
C GLY A 44 -11.24 5.74 25.70
N ASN A 45 -9.97 6.02 26.00
CA ASN A 45 -9.44 6.04 27.36
C ASN A 45 -9.62 7.43 27.97
N GLY A 46 -10.08 7.50 29.23
CA GLY A 46 -10.18 8.77 29.99
C GLY A 46 -11.60 9.23 30.31
N GLY A 47 -12.64 8.49 29.90
CA GLY A 47 -14.04 8.77 30.27
C GLY A 47 -14.68 9.98 29.58
N GLU A 48 -13.92 10.73 28.77
CA GLU A 48 -14.43 11.81 27.93
C GLU A 48 -15.24 11.24 26.75
N PRO A 49 -16.55 11.56 26.63
CA PRO A 49 -17.39 11.06 25.53
C PRO A 49 -16.83 11.39 24.15
N ASP A 50 -16.23 12.57 23.99
CA ASP A 50 -15.66 13.04 22.72
C ASP A 50 -14.53 12.12 22.22
N VAL A 51 -13.68 11.60 23.13
CA VAL A 51 -12.60 10.67 22.77
C VAL A 51 -13.17 9.33 22.29
N GLY A 52 -14.28 8.86 22.88
CA GLY A 52 -14.99 7.68 22.44
C GLY A 52 -15.55 7.83 21.02
N TYR A 53 -16.22 8.94 20.73
CA TYR A 53 -16.74 9.23 19.38
C TYR A 53 -15.63 9.36 18.34
N MET A 54 -14.49 9.96 18.70
CA MET A 54 -13.31 10.02 17.84
C MET A 54 -12.75 8.64 17.53
N ALA A 55 -12.64 7.78 18.54
CA ALA A 55 -12.14 6.42 18.40
C ALA A 55 -13.03 5.60 17.44
N ASP A 56 -14.35 5.65 17.63
CA ASP A 56 -15.31 5.01 16.74
C ASP A 56 -15.24 5.58 15.32
N GLY A 57 -15.08 6.90 15.16
CA GLY A 57 -14.91 7.54 13.86
C GLY A 57 -13.69 7.02 13.09
N ILE A 58 -12.55 6.80 13.77
CA ILE A 58 -11.36 6.19 13.15
C ILE A 58 -11.65 4.75 12.71
N ALA A 59 -12.34 3.96 13.55
CA ALA A 59 -12.74 2.59 13.20
C ALA A 59 -13.66 2.57 11.96
N GLU A 60 -14.58 3.53 11.85
CA GLU A 60 -15.46 3.69 10.68
C GLU A 60 -14.69 4.04 9.40
N ASP A 61 -13.74 4.96 9.47
CA ASP A 61 -12.90 5.32 8.32
C ASP A 61 -12.03 4.14 7.87
N ILE A 62 -11.57 3.30 8.80
CA ILE A 62 -10.86 2.06 8.46
C ILE A 62 -11.79 1.07 7.75
N ILE A 63 -13.04 0.88 8.22
CA ILE A 63 -14.03 0.03 7.54
C ILE A 63 -14.27 0.53 6.11
N TYR A 64 -14.49 1.84 5.96
CA TYR A 64 -14.71 2.46 4.66
C TYR A 64 -13.49 2.27 3.74
N GLY A 65 -12.29 2.59 4.22
CA GLY A 65 -11.07 2.44 3.44
C GLY A 65 -10.77 0.99 3.03
N LEU A 66 -10.95 0.02 3.94
CA LEU A 66 -10.78 -1.40 3.63
C LEU A 66 -11.82 -1.91 2.62
N SER A 67 -13.00 -1.29 2.54
CA SER A 67 -14.03 -1.69 1.56
C SER A 67 -13.62 -1.42 0.11
N ASN A 68 -12.66 -0.51 -0.09
CA ASN A 68 -12.03 -0.24 -1.39
C ASN A 68 -10.96 -1.29 -1.76
N THR A 69 -10.60 -2.20 -0.84
CA THR A 69 -9.67 -3.30 -1.07
C THR A 69 -10.42 -4.54 -1.53
N ARG A 70 -10.60 -4.66 -2.85
CA ARG A 70 -11.49 -5.65 -3.50
C ARG A 70 -11.22 -7.13 -3.21
N TRP A 71 -10.01 -7.47 -2.80
CA TRP A 71 -9.65 -8.86 -2.49
C TRP A 71 -9.97 -9.28 -1.05
N LEU A 72 -10.31 -8.33 -0.18
CA LEU A 72 -10.53 -8.53 1.25
C LEU A 72 -12.01 -8.31 1.59
N SER A 73 -12.66 -9.30 2.19
CA SER A 73 -14.06 -9.14 2.62
C SER A 73 -14.12 -8.38 3.94
N VAL A 74 -14.88 -7.29 3.99
CA VAL A 74 -15.02 -6.47 5.21
C VAL A 74 -16.37 -6.74 5.87
N ILE A 75 -16.36 -7.06 7.16
CA ILE A 75 -17.59 -7.21 7.94
C ILE A 75 -18.23 -5.84 8.16
N ALA A 76 -19.54 -5.77 7.94
CA ALA A 76 -20.30 -4.53 8.05
C ALA A 76 -20.24 -3.95 9.48
N LYS A 77 -20.11 -2.62 9.57
CA LYS A 77 -20.10 -1.84 10.81
C LYS A 77 -21.20 -2.28 11.79
N GLY A 78 -22.45 -2.40 11.31
CA GLY A 78 -23.61 -2.76 12.14
C GLY A 78 -23.50 -4.15 12.80
N SER A 79 -22.71 -5.07 12.25
CA SER A 79 -22.42 -6.37 12.86
C SER A 79 -21.23 -6.29 13.81
N SER A 80 -20.14 -5.63 13.40
CA SER A 80 -18.93 -5.52 14.23
C SER A 80 -19.14 -4.66 15.47
N PHE A 81 -19.92 -3.58 15.38
CA PHE A 81 -20.10 -2.61 16.48
C PHE A 81 -21.00 -3.12 17.62
N GLN A 82 -21.61 -4.29 17.47
CA GLN A 82 -22.32 -4.97 18.55
C GLN A 82 -21.36 -5.52 19.62
N PHE A 83 -20.09 -5.72 19.27
CA PHE A 83 -19.06 -6.28 20.15
C PHE A 83 -18.23 -5.17 20.80
N ARG A 84 -18.89 -4.22 21.46
CA ARG A 84 -18.20 -3.14 22.20
C ARG A 84 -17.55 -3.63 23.50
N ASP A 85 -18.16 -4.60 24.18
CA ASP A 85 -17.51 -5.30 25.29
C ASP A 85 -16.68 -6.47 24.73
N ASP A 86 -15.36 -6.30 24.68
CA ASP A 86 -14.40 -7.30 24.19
C ASP A 86 -14.05 -8.36 25.25
N SER A 87 -14.79 -8.39 26.37
CA SER A 87 -14.74 -9.45 27.39
C SER A 87 -14.83 -10.85 26.79
N LEU A 88 -15.57 -10.97 25.69
CA LEU A 88 -15.55 -12.12 24.80
C LEU A 88 -14.29 -12.02 23.93
N GLY A 89 -13.16 -12.56 24.38
CA GLY A 89 -11.88 -12.43 23.67
C GLY A 89 -11.95 -12.68 22.14
N THR A 90 -11.04 -12.05 21.40
CA THR A 90 -11.06 -11.91 19.92
C THR A 90 -11.38 -13.19 19.13
N ARG A 91 -10.99 -14.37 19.59
CA ARG A 91 -11.34 -15.65 18.95
C ARG A 91 -12.84 -15.91 18.90
N LEU A 92 -13.57 -15.62 19.98
CA LEU A 92 -15.01 -15.83 20.04
C LEU A 92 -15.75 -14.83 19.15
N ILE A 93 -15.36 -13.55 19.22
CA ILE A 93 -15.91 -12.50 18.35
C ILE A 93 -15.66 -12.84 16.88
N GLY A 94 -14.44 -13.29 16.53
CA GLY A 94 -14.09 -13.65 15.17
C GLY A 94 -14.94 -14.79 14.62
N ASN A 95 -15.18 -15.81 15.44
CA ASN A 95 -16.07 -16.90 15.08
C ASN A 95 -17.53 -16.44 14.91
N ALA A 96 -18.02 -15.56 15.77
CA ALA A 96 -19.38 -15.01 15.69
C ALA A 96 -19.59 -14.15 14.44
N LEU A 97 -18.58 -13.38 14.05
CA LEU A 97 -18.61 -12.52 12.86
C LEU A 97 -18.23 -13.26 11.56
N GLY A 98 -17.69 -14.47 11.65
CA GLY A 98 -17.05 -15.15 10.51
C GLY A 98 -15.76 -14.45 10.04
N ALA A 99 -15.16 -13.59 10.86
CA ALA A 99 -13.96 -12.84 10.55
C ALA A 99 -12.70 -13.62 10.92
N ARG A 100 -11.79 -13.78 9.96
CA ARG A 100 -10.45 -14.35 10.20
C ARG A 100 -9.54 -13.36 10.92
N TYR A 101 -9.72 -12.08 10.61
CA TYR A 101 -8.92 -11.01 11.17
C TYR A 101 -9.80 -10.04 11.94
N ILE A 102 -9.34 -9.63 13.12
CA ILE A 102 -9.96 -8.58 13.92
C ILE A 102 -8.99 -7.44 14.07
N VAL A 103 -9.49 -6.23 13.78
CA VAL A 103 -8.84 -4.97 14.11
C VAL A 103 -9.49 -4.42 15.37
N SER A 104 -8.67 -4.07 16.35
CA SER A 104 -9.08 -3.39 17.57
C SER A 104 -8.14 -2.22 17.86
N GLY A 105 -8.58 -1.29 18.70
CA GLY A 105 -7.78 -0.14 19.04
C GLY A 105 -8.25 0.63 20.26
N THR A 106 -7.35 1.44 20.80
CA THR A 106 -7.60 2.35 21.92
C THR A 106 -7.08 3.73 21.56
N LEU A 107 -7.86 4.76 21.86
CA LEU A 107 -7.48 6.16 21.68
C LEU A 107 -7.38 6.82 23.05
N ALA A 108 -6.24 7.44 23.33
CA ALA A 108 -6.07 8.31 24.48
C ALA A 108 -5.73 9.72 24.01
N ARG A 109 -6.19 10.73 24.75
CA ARG A 109 -5.86 12.13 24.53
C ARG A 109 -5.13 12.68 25.74
N SER A 110 -4.08 13.46 25.50
CA SER A 110 -3.37 14.25 26.50
C SER A 110 -3.14 15.64 25.92
N ASP A 111 -3.91 16.63 26.40
CA ASP A 111 -3.90 18.01 25.89
C ASP A 111 -4.12 18.11 24.37
N ARG A 112 -3.03 18.40 23.63
CA ARG A 112 -2.96 18.52 22.18
C ARG A 112 -2.32 17.30 21.51
N GLN A 113 -2.13 16.20 22.22
CA GLN A 113 -1.62 14.96 21.64
C GLN A 113 -2.67 13.86 21.71
N ILE A 114 -2.79 13.11 20.63
CA ILE A 114 -3.52 11.85 20.59
C ILE A 114 -2.54 10.70 20.50
N ARG A 115 -2.89 9.61 21.19
CA ARG A 115 -2.21 8.34 21.14
C ARG A 115 -3.20 7.27 20.75
N LEU A 116 -3.07 6.77 19.54
CA LEU A 116 -3.84 5.63 19.05
C LEU A 116 -2.96 4.38 19.13
N ASN A 117 -3.43 3.35 19.82
CA ASN A 117 -2.86 2.00 19.70
C ASN A 117 -3.86 1.16 18.91
N THR A 118 -3.41 0.46 17.87
CA THR A 118 -4.25 -0.45 17.11
C THR A 118 -3.52 -1.75 16.84
N SER A 119 -4.29 -2.83 16.68
CA SER A 119 -3.76 -4.17 16.49
C SER A 119 -4.62 -4.99 15.54
N LEU A 120 -3.97 -5.92 14.85
CA LEU A 120 -4.56 -6.92 13.97
C LEU A 120 -4.32 -8.31 14.57
N THR A 121 -5.38 -9.06 14.83
CA THR A 121 -5.32 -10.41 15.40
C THR A 121 -5.89 -11.45 14.45
N ASP A 122 -5.18 -12.57 14.29
CA ASP A 122 -5.69 -13.77 13.60
C ASP A 122 -6.55 -14.59 14.56
N THR A 123 -7.85 -14.66 14.29
CA THR A 123 -8.84 -15.28 15.17
C THR A 123 -8.76 -16.81 15.15
N SER A 124 -8.12 -17.40 14.14
CA SER A 124 -8.00 -18.87 14.02
C SER A 124 -7.09 -19.46 15.10
N ASN A 125 -6.07 -18.71 15.52
CA ASN A 125 -5.06 -19.13 16.49
C ASN A 125 -4.84 -18.13 17.63
N GLY A 126 -5.53 -16.97 17.62
CA GLY A 126 -5.39 -15.92 18.63
C GLY A 126 -4.08 -15.12 18.53
N ARG A 127 -3.32 -15.27 17.44
CA ARG A 127 -2.01 -14.63 17.30
C ARG A 127 -2.16 -13.16 16.91
N LEU A 128 -1.46 -12.29 17.64
CA LEU A 128 -1.23 -10.91 17.23
C LEU A 128 -0.39 -10.89 15.95
N VAL A 129 -0.97 -10.43 14.84
CA VAL A 129 -0.31 -10.32 13.53
C VAL A 129 0.49 -9.03 13.46
N TRP A 130 -0.11 -7.94 13.89
CA TRP A 130 0.49 -6.61 13.88
C TRP A 130 -0.07 -5.76 15.02
N SER A 131 0.74 -4.83 15.51
CA SER A 131 0.33 -3.78 16.45
C SER A 131 1.19 -2.56 16.24
N GLN A 132 0.60 -1.38 16.31
CA GLN A 132 1.31 -0.12 16.17
C GLN A 132 0.69 0.97 17.02
N ARG A 133 1.56 1.86 17.49
CA ARG A 133 1.22 3.08 18.20
C ARG A 133 1.45 4.29 17.31
N PHE A 134 0.47 5.17 17.26
CA PHE A 134 0.51 6.44 16.54
C PHE A 134 0.38 7.56 17.57
N ASP A 135 1.46 8.33 17.74
CA ASP A 135 1.44 9.59 18.48
C ASP A 135 1.36 10.73 17.46
N ARG A 136 0.36 11.62 17.61
CA ARG A 136 0.11 12.74 16.69
C ARG A 136 -0.38 13.97 17.45
N ASP A 137 -0.02 15.14 16.94
CA ASP A 137 -0.54 16.41 17.45
C ASP A 137 -1.96 16.64 16.90
N LEU A 138 -2.88 16.98 17.80
CA LEU A 138 -4.26 17.35 17.51
C LEU A 138 -4.30 18.80 17.03
N VAL A 139 -4.00 18.99 15.74
CA VAL A 139 -4.08 20.29 15.05
C VAL A 139 -5.46 20.47 14.43
N ASP A 140 -5.87 19.53 13.59
CA ASP A 140 -7.21 19.42 13.02
C ASP A 140 -7.69 17.97 13.15
N ILE A 141 -8.82 17.80 13.82
CA ILE A 141 -9.41 16.50 14.14
C ILE A 141 -9.85 15.73 12.89
N PHE A 142 -10.38 16.41 11.87
CA PHE A 142 -10.91 15.75 10.67
C PHE A 142 -9.78 15.32 9.76
N SER A 143 -8.86 16.23 9.43
CA SER A 143 -7.68 15.89 8.62
C SER A 143 -6.84 14.78 9.26
N LEU A 144 -6.70 14.79 10.59
CA LEU A 144 -5.95 13.77 11.32
C LEU A 144 -6.63 12.39 11.25
N ARG A 145 -7.97 12.37 11.36
CA ARG A 145 -8.77 11.15 11.27
C ARG A 145 -8.60 10.48 9.90
N ASP A 146 -8.78 11.24 8.83
CA ASP A 146 -8.68 10.74 7.45
C ASP A 146 -7.26 10.26 7.12
N GLN A 147 -6.24 10.99 7.59
CA GLN A 147 -4.83 10.61 7.41
C GLN A 147 -4.47 9.31 8.13
N ILE A 148 -4.81 9.19 9.42
CA ILE A 148 -4.54 8.00 10.22
C ILE A 148 -5.32 6.79 9.68
N GLY A 149 -6.59 6.98 9.34
CA GLY A 149 -7.43 5.92 8.76
C GLY A 149 -6.79 5.33 7.51
N SER A 150 -6.38 6.19 6.57
CA SER A 150 -5.73 5.75 5.32
C SER A 150 -4.37 5.07 5.55
N GLU A 151 -3.57 5.56 6.50
CA GLU A 151 -2.30 4.94 6.91
C GLU A 151 -2.54 3.52 7.45
N ILE A 152 -3.53 3.37 8.34
CA ILE A 152 -3.89 2.06 8.91
C ILE A 152 -4.44 1.11 7.83
N VAL A 153 -5.32 1.57 6.94
CA VAL A 153 -5.87 0.76 5.85
C VAL A 153 -4.76 0.18 4.97
N SER A 154 -3.79 1.01 4.56
CA SER A 154 -2.65 0.57 3.74
C SER A 154 -1.77 -0.44 4.49
N ILE A 155 -1.54 -0.25 5.79
CA ILE A 155 -0.78 -1.22 6.61
C ILE A 155 -1.56 -2.53 6.76
N LEU A 156 -2.85 -2.48 7.08
CA LEU A 156 -3.70 -3.65 7.27
C LEU A 156 -3.80 -4.49 6.00
N ASP A 157 -3.98 -3.87 4.83
CA ASP A 157 -3.98 -4.56 3.53
C ASP A 157 -2.71 -5.42 3.36
N LYS A 158 -1.54 -4.82 3.64
CA LYS A 158 -0.25 -5.50 3.52
C LYS A 158 -0.02 -6.58 4.55
N GLU A 159 -0.38 -6.35 5.81
CA GLU A 159 -0.18 -7.32 6.88
C GLU A 159 -1.09 -8.54 6.71
N VAL A 160 -2.34 -8.33 6.29
CA VAL A 160 -3.24 -9.43 5.93
C VAL A 160 -2.72 -10.18 4.70
N ASP A 161 -2.29 -9.49 3.64
CA ASP A 161 -1.74 -10.14 2.44
C ASP A 161 -0.51 -10.99 2.80
N ARG A 162 0.42 -10.46 3.61
CA ARG A 162 1.59 -11.20 4.08
C ARG A 162 1.23 -12.43 4.92
N ALA A 163 0.27 -12.31 5.82
CA ALA A 163 -0.19 -13.43 6.64
C ALA A 163 -0.82 -14.53 5.78
N GLU A 164 -1.61 -14.16 4.78
CA GLU A 164 -2.24 -15.10 3.85
C GLU A 164 -1.27 -15.74 2.86
N GLN A 165 -0.28 -15.00 2.37
CA GLN A 165 0.84 -15.55 1.59
C GLN A 165 1.54 -16.67 2.36
N ALA A 166 1.87 -16.44 3.63
CA ALA A 166 2.50 -17.46 4.47
C ALA A 166 1.57 -18.67 4.72
N ARG A 167 0.26 -18.43 4.84
CA ARG A 167 -0.72 -19.50 5.07
C ARG A 167 -0.81 -20.48 3.89
N THR A 168 -0.54 -20.04 2.66
CA THR A 168 -0.53 -20.93 1.49
C THR A 168 0.45 -22.11 1.62
N PHE A 169 1.51 -21.98 2.44
CA PHE A 169 2.46 -23.07 2.69
C PHE A 169 1.92 -24.20 3.57
N GLN A 170 0.76 -24.01 4.20
CA GLN A 170 0.09 -25.04 5.01
C GLN A 170 -0.81 -25.94 4.14
N VAL A 171 -0.97 -25.60 2.86
CA VAL A 171 -1.77 -26.35 1.89
C VAL A 171 -0.82 -26.95 0.85
N PRO A 172 -0.93 -28.25 0.52
CA PRO A 172 -0.19 -28.83 -0.60
C PRO A 172 -0.42 -28.05 -1.89
N TRP A 173 0.63 -27.87 -2.70
CA TRP A 173 0.60 -26.96 -3.84
C TRP A 173 -0.38 -27.40 -4.95
N GLU A 174 -0.69 -28.69 -5.00
CA GLU A 174 -1.68 -29.32 -5.90
C GLU A 174 -3.12 -29.03 -5.48
N SER A 175 -3.32 -28.69 -4.20
CA SER A 175 -4.64 -28.43 -3.60
C SER A 175 -4.95 -26.94 -3.41
N LEU A 176 -4.08 -26.06 -3.91
CA LEU A 176 -4.30 -24.61 -3.84
C LEU A 176 -5.45 -24.21 -4.77
N GLU A 177 -6.44 -23.50 -4.23
CA GLU A 177 -7.50 -22.89 -5.01
C GLU A 177 -7.01 -21.58 -5.67
N THR A 178 -7.75 -21.05 -6.65
CA THR A 178 -7.39 -19.87 -7.45
C THR A 178 -6.87 -18.69 -6.61
N TRP A 179 -7.57 -18.34 -5.52
CA TRP A 179 -7.14 -17.22 -4.67
C TRP A 179 -5.82 -17.54 -3.94
N GLN A 180 -5.58 -18.80 -3.56
CA GLN A 180 -4.35 -19.23 -2.89
C GLN A 180 -3.19 -19.29 -3.87
N LEU A 181 -3.44 -19.71 -5.12
CA LEU A 181 -2.47 -19.63 -6.20
C LEU A 181 -2.00 -18.19 -6.40
N VAL A 182 -2.93 -17.22 -6.41
CA VAL A 182 -2.59 -15.78 -6.44
C VAL A 182 -1.70 -15.39 -5.27
N ARG A 183 -2.06 -15.71 -4.03
CA ARG A 183 -1.23 -15.36 -2.86
C ARG A 183 0.13 -16.06 -2.89
N ARG A 184 0.17 -17.32 -3.33
CA ARG A 184 1.40 -18.07 -3.48
C ARG A 184 2.33 -17.42 -4.52
N GLY A 185 1.79 -17.01 -5.66
CA GLY A 185 2.52 -16.28 -6.69
C GLY A 185 3.07 -14.96 -6.16
N ARG A 186 2.26 -14.17 -5.43
CA ARG A 186 2.72 -12.93 -4.77
C ARG A 186 3.88 -13.15 -3.80
N TRP A 187 3.85 -14.22 -3.02
CA TRP A 187 4.95 -14.56 -2.11
C TRP A 187 6.27 -14.72 -2.87
N HIS A 188 6.25 -15.43 -4.00
CA HIS A 188 7.43 -15.58 -4.86
C HIS A 188 7.80 -14.24 -5.52
N MET A 189 6.83 -13.50 -6.07
CA MET A 189 7.07 -12.21 -6.70
C MET A 189 7.79 -11.22 -5.77
N ASN A 190 7.43 -11.20 -4.49
CA ASN A 190 8.03 -10.33 -3.47
C ASN A 190 9.51 -10.63 -3.17
N ARG A 191 10.03 -11.79 -3.59
CA ARG A 191 11.45 -12.17 -3.38
C ARG A 191 12.39 -11.60 -4.44
N ARG A 192 11.86 -11.21 -5.61
CA ARG A 192 12.58 -10.48 -6.67
C ARG A 192 13.85 -11.19 -7.18
N THR A 193 13.89 -12.52 -7.11
CA THR A 193 14.90 -13.29 -7.84
C THR A 193 14.31 -13.71 -9.17
N ARG A 194 15.12 -13.80 -10.24
CA ARG A 194 14.64 -14.26 -11.56
C ARG A 194 13.88 -15.59 -11.44
N ARG A 195 14.42 -16.53 -10.67
CA ARG A 195 13.80 -17.82 -10.39
C ARG A 195 12.43 -17.67 -9.71
N ASP A 196 12.33 -16.86 -8.67
CA ASP A 196 11.06 -16.66 -7.97
C ASP A 196 10.03 -15.93 -8.86
N THR A 197 10.45 -14.99 -9.71
CA THR A 197 9.57 -14.33 -10.67
C THR A 197 9.01 -15.32 -11.70
N ASP A 198 9.80 -16.28 -12.18
CA ASP A 198 9.33 -17.35 -13.07
C ASP A 198 8.33 -18.29 -12.36
N ILE A 199 8.59 -18.62 -11.09
CA ILE A 199 7.66 -19.43 -10.27
C ILE A 199 6.35 -18.67 -10.02
N ALA A 200 6.41 -17.35 -9.78
CA ALA A 200 5.21 -16.53 -9.59
C ALA A 200 4.31 -16.58 -10.83
N LEU A 201 4.89 -16.52 -12.04
CA LEU A 201 4.13 -16.64 -13.28
C LEU A 201 3.42 -17.99 -13.39
N ASP A 202 4.07 -19.11 -13.06
CA ASP A 202 3.41 -20.43 -13.12
C ASP A 202 2.17 -20.49 -12.21
N PHE A 203 2.26 -19.94 -11.01
CA PHE A 203 1.11 -19.86 -10.11
C PHE A 203 -0.01 -18.97 -10.68
N PHE A 204 0.33 -17.81 -11.26
CA PHE A 204 -0.66 -16.93 -11.86
C PHE A 204 -1.30 -17.53 -13.12
N ASP A 205 -0.53 -18.21 -13.96
CA ASP A 205 -1.04 -18.89 -15.16
C ASP A 205 -1.96 -20.06 -14.78
N ARG A 206 -1.63 -20.82 -13.74
CA ARG A 206 -2.54 -21.85 -13.21
C ARG A 206 -3.84 -21.22 -12.71
N ALA A 207 -3.75 -20.16 -11.92
CA ALA A 207 -4.94 -19.43 -11.45
C ALA A 207 -5.78 -18.89 -12.63
N TYR A 208 -5.13 -18.45 -13.71
CA TYR A 208 -5.81 -17.94 -14.90
C TYR A 208 -6.50 -19.05 -15.72
N ARG A 209 -5.92 -20.25 -15.77
CA ARG A 209 -6.59 -21.41 -16.39
C ARG A 209 -7.83 -21.83 -15.59
N ASP A 210 -7.77 -21.73 -14.27
CA ASP A 210 -8.87 -22.10 -13.38
C ASP A 210 -10.01 -21.06 -13.42
N ASP A 211 -9.69 -19.76 -13.41
CA ASP A 211 -10.67 -18.67 -13.51
C ASP A 211 -10.13 -17.53 -14.39
N PRO A 212 -10.35 -17.60 -15.72
CA PRO A 212 -9.87 -16.59 -16.67
C PRO A 212 -10.50 -15.20 -16.51
N ASN A 213 -11.60 -15.11 -15.77
CA ASN A 213 -12.38 -13.88 -15.57
C ASN A 213 -12.22 -13.33 -14.15
N SER A 214 -11.36 -13.94 -13.33
CA SER A 214 -11.02 -13.41 -12.01
C SER A 214 -10.28 -12.08 -12.15
N SER A 215 -10.91 -10.98 -11.72
CA SER A 215 -10.24 -9.67 -11.65
C SER A 215 -8.95 -9.75 -10.82
N ALA A 216 -8.94 -10.51 -9.72
CA ALA A 216 -7.74 -10.71 -8.92
C ALA A 216 -6.59 -11.34 -9.71
N VAL A 217 -6.85 -12.40 -10.49
CA VAL A 217 -5.82 -13.07 -11.30
C VAL A 217 -5.33 -12.17 -12.44
N LEU A 218 -6.25 -11.51 -13.15
CA LEU A 218 -5.92 -10.60 -14.24
C LEU A 218 -5.00 -9.48 -13.76
N ASN A 219 -5.28 -8.93 -12.58
CA ASN A 219 -4.43 -7.91 -11.95
C ASN A 219 -3.03 -8.42 -11.61
N GLU A 220 -2.88 -9.63 -11.07
CA GLU A 220 -1.55 -10.17 -10.75
C GLU A 220 -0.72 -10.49 -12.00
N LEU A 221 -1.36 -10.96 -13.08
CA LEU A 221 -0.69 -11.13 -14.37
C LEU A 221 -0.28 -9.77 -14.96
N ALA A 222 -1.17 -8.76 -14.93
CA ALA A 222 -0.85 -7.41 -15.38
C ALA A 222 0.35 -6.85 -14.59
N TRP A 223 0.34 -6.99 -13.26
CA TRP A 223 1.44 -6.59 -12.40
C TRP A 223 2.74 -7.30 -12.76
N TRP A 224 2.69 -8.61 -13.01
CA TRP A 224 3.86 -9.39 -13.40
C TRP A 224 4.47 -8.92 -14.72
N TYR A 225 3.63 -8.73 -15.76
CA TYR A 225 4.09 -8.23 -17.06
C TYR A 225 4.64 -6.81 -16.96
N PHE A 226 4.01 -5.94 -16.16
CA PHE A 226 4.50 -4.59 -15.90
C PHE A 226 5.90 -4.62 -15.28
N TRP A 227 6.14 -5.45 -14.26
CA TRP A 227 7.47 -5.58 -13.66
C TRP A 227 8.51 -6.08 -14.64
N ARG A 228 8.15 -7.03 -15.51
CA ARG A 228 9.06 -7.53 -16.52
C ARG A 228 9.41 -6.46 -17.54
N ALA A 229 8.41 -5.68 -18.01
CA ALA A 229 8.62 -4.52 -18.85
C ALA A 229 9.55 -3.50 -18.18
N TRP A 230 9.30 -3.17 -16.91
CA TRP A 230 10.10 -2.23 -16.13
C TRP A 230 11.57 -2.64 -16.02
N LEU A 231 11.83 -3.91 -15.70
CA LEU A 231 13.20 -4.46 -15.65
C LEU A 231 13.88 -4.51 -17.03
N ARG A 232 13.11 -4.49 -18.11
CA ARG A 232 13.58 -4.52 -19.51
C ARG A 232 13.49 -3.17 -20.21
N PHE A 233 13.33 -2.07 -19.46
CA PHE A 233 13.24 -0.71 -20.03
C PHE A 233 12.09 -0.52 -21.03
N GLY A 234 10.92 -1.09 -20.75
CA GLY A 234 9.68 -0.83 -21.48
C GLY A 234 9.43 -1.70 -22.71
N ASP A 235 9.77 -2.99 -22.63
CA ASP A 235 9.45 -4.01 -23.64
C ASP A 235 7.97 -3.89 -24.09
N SER A 236 7.74 -3.57 -25.37
CA SER A 236 6.42 -3.17 -25.88
C SER A 236 5.38 -4.27 -25.78
N ASP A 237 5.79 -5.52 -26.01
CA ASP A 237 4.92 -6.69 -25.97
C ASP A 237 4.37 -6.94 -24.56
N ASP A 238 5.15 -6.58 -23.53
CA ASP A 238 4.71 -6.71 -22.14
C ASP A 238 3.74 -5.60 -21.76
N LEU A 239 4.00 -4.36 -22.19
CA LEU A 239 3.09 -3.24 -21.93
C LEU A 239 1.73 -3.45 -22.61
N GLU A 240 1.69 -4.04 -23.82
CA GLU A 240 0.44 -4.43 -24.47
C GLU A 240 -0.35 -5.49 -23.68
N LYS A 241 0.36 -6.45 -23.06
CA LYS A 241 -0.27 -7.44 -22.18
C LYS A 241 -0.80 -6.80 -20.90
N VAL A 242 -0.04 -5.88 -20.29
CA VAL A 242 -0.50 -5.10 -19.12
C VAL A 242 -1.82 -4.43 -19.46
N GLU A 243 -1.87 -3.72 -20.60
CA GLU A 243 -3.07 -3.01 -21.03
C GLU A 243 -4.25 -3.97 -21.28
N THR A 244 -4.03 -5.06 -22.01
CA THR A 244 -5.07 -6.05 -22.31
C THR A 244 -5.66 -6.66 -21.03
N LEU A 245 -4.79 -7.08 -20.11
CA LEU A 245 -5.19 -7.70 -18.84
C LEU A 245 -5.87 -6.70 -17.91
N ALA A 246 -5.34 -5.48 -17.80
CA ALA A 246 -5.94 -4.42 -16.97
C ALA A 246 -7.31 -3.99 -17.51
N ARG A 247 -7.46 -3.79 -18.82
CA ARG A 247 -8.77 -3.49 -19.42
C ARG A 247 -9.77 -4.62 -19.19
N LYS A 248 -9.35 -5.88 -19.32
CA LYS A 248 -10.21 -7.02 -18.98
C LYS A 248 -10.56 -7.03 -17.49
N ALA A 249 -9.62 -6.73 -16.60
CA ALA A 249 -9.88 -6.66 -15.16
C ALA A 249 -10.92 -5.58 -14.81
N LEU A 250 -10.88 -4.41 -15.48
CA LEU A 250 -11.91 -3.36 -15.33
C LEU A 250 -13.30 -3.81 -15.77
N LEU A 251 -13.39 -4.64 -16.83
CA LEU A 251 -14.67 -5.22 -17.24
C LEU A 251 -15.22 -6.19 -16.20
N MET A 252 -14.35 -6.86 -15.43
CA MET A 252 -14.74 -7.85 -14.42
C MET A 252 -15.05 -7.21 -13.06
N ASP A 253 -14.31 -6.17 -12.67
CA ASP A 253 -14.58 -5.37 -11.47
C ASP A 253 -14.18 -3.91 -11.72
N SER A 254 -15.17 -3.06 -12.02
CA SER A 254 -14.95 -1.64 -12.28
C SER A 254 -14.63 -0.82 -11.01
N LEU A 255 -14.76 -1.43 -9.83
CA LEU A 255 -14.42 -0.78 -8.55
C LEU A 255 -13.04 -1.21 -8.04
N ASP A 256 -12.25 -1.90 -8.85
CA ASP A 256 -10.85 -2.20 -8.53
C ASP A 256 -9.94 -1.05 -9.00
N ALA A 257 -9.17 -0.47 -8.08
CA ALA A 257 -8.22 0.59 -8.40
C ALA A 257 -6.96 0.10 -9.12
N ARG A 258 -6.62 -1.19 -8.99
CA ARG A 258 -5.36 -1.76 -9.50
C ARG A 258 -5.24 -1.68 -11.04
N PRO A 259 -6.26 -2.04 -11.83
CA PRO A 259 -6.17 -1.94 -13.27
C PRO A 259 -5.92 -0.52 -13.77
N HIS A 260 -6.59 0.47 -13.18
CA HIS A 260 -6.36 1.88 -13.47
C HIS A 260 -4.91 2.29 -13.18
N ALA A 261 -4.36 1.88 -12.02
CA ALA A 261 -2.97 2.18 -11.71
C ALA A 261 -1.97 1.50 -12.66
N TYR A 262 -2.27 0.27 -13.12
CA TYR A 262 -1.40 -0.45 -14.05
C TYR A 262 -1.44 0.14 -15.46
N LEU A 263 -2.60 0.60 -15.92
CA LEU A 263 -2.71 1.37 -17.16
C LEU A 263 -1.89 2.66 -17.08
N GLY A 264 -2.07 3.44 -16.00
CA GLY A 264 -1.30 4.66 -15.81
C GLY A 264 0.21 4.42 -15.70
N ALA A 265 0.63 3.36 -15.03
CA ALA A 265 2.05 2.98 -14.96
C ALA A 265 2.60 2.54 -16.33
N ALA A 266 1.81 1.82 -17.14
CA ALA A 266 2.20 1.49 -18.52
C ALA A 266 2.33 2.74 -19.39
N ASP A 267 1.44 3.72 -19.22
CA ASP A 267 1.48 4.98 -19.97
C ASP A 267 2.66 5.86 -19.55
N ILE A 268 3.07 5.87 -18.28
CA ILE A 268 4.34 6.45 -17.83
C ILE A 268 5.51 5.84 -18.60
N MET A 269 5.56 4.52 -18.71
CA MET A 269 6.64 3.82 -19.44
C MET A 269 6.64 4.09 -20.94
N ARG A 270 5.47 4.39 -21.52
CA ARG A 270 5.33 4.79 -22.93
C ARG A 270 5.63 6.27 -23.17
N GLY A 271 5.92 7.04 -22.12
CA GLY A 271 6.12 8.48 -22.23
C GLY A 271 4.84 9.27 -22.48
N LEU A 272 3.70 8.78 -21.97
CA LEU A 272 2.38 9.40 -22.06
C LEU A 272 1.89 9.87 -20.68
N PRO A 273 2.62 10.76 -19.97
CA PRO A 273 2.34 11.07 -18.56
C PRO A 273 1.01 11.80 -18.34
N ALA A 274 0.48 12.52 -19.34
CA ALA A 274 -0.84 13.15 -19.25
C ALA A 274 -1.96 12.10 -19.18
N LEU A 275 -1.92 11.10 -20.07
CA LEU A 275 -2.86 9.98 -20.05
C LEU A 275 -2.71 9.14 -18.78
N ALA A 276 -1.46 8.94 -18.34
CA ALA A 276 -1.19 8.27 -17.08
C ALA A 276 -1.87 8.96 -15.91
N ALA A 277 -1.80 10.29 -15.82
CA ALA A 277 -2.43 11.06 -14.75
C ALA A 277 -3.96 10.86 -14.70
N GLU A 278 -4.64 10.75 -15.85
CA GLU A 278 -6.09 10.47 -15.90
C GLU A 278 -6.41 9.10 -15.27
N HIS A 279 -5.69 8.05 -15.67
CA HIS A 279 -5.88 6.71 -15.11
C HIS A 279 -5.51 6.65 -13.63
N LEU A 280 -4.45 7.33 -13.21
CA LEU A 280 -4.01 7.35 -11.82
C LEU A 280 -4.96 8.14 -10.92
N ALA A 281 -5.59 9.19 -11.45
CA ALA A 281 -6.62 9.95 -10.73
C ALA A 281 -7.81 9.05 -10.39
N GLU A 282 -8.26 8.23 -11.34
CA GLU A 282 -9.35 7.28 -11.11
C GLU A 282 -8.94 6.20 -10.09
N ALA A 283 -7.73 5.66 -10.18
CA ALA A 283 -7.21 4.70 -9.20
C ALA A 283 -7.20 5.28 -7.77
N ILE A 284 -6.79 6.54 -7.61
CA ILE A 284 -6.76 7.23 -6.31
C ILE A 284 -8.18 7.56 -5.84
N HIS A 285 -9.11 7.89 -6.75
CA HIS A 285 -10.51 8.13 -6.42
C HIS A 285 -11.17 6.87 -5.87
N ILE A 286 -10.98 5.73 -6.54
CA ILE A 286 -11.51 4.42 -6.11
C ILE A 286 -10.85 3.96 -4.82
N ASN A 287 -9.52 4.05 -4.71
CA ASN A 287 -8.79 3.65 -3.51
C ASN A 287 -7.81 4.74 -3.05
N PRO A 288 -8.28 5.66 -2.17
CA PRO A 288 -7.43 6.67 -1.57
C PRO A 288 -6.39 6.13 -0.58
N SER A 289 -6.22 4.82 -0.40
CA SER A 289 -5.08 4.26 0.36
C SER A 289 -4.07 3.55 -0.54
N PHE A 290 -4.29 3.54 -1.87
CA PHE A 290 -3.43 2.81 -2.79
C PHE A 290 -2.12 3.55 -3.07
N ALA A 291 -1.10 3.21 -2.29
CA ALA A 291 0.20 3.89 -2.32
C ALA A 291 0.90 3.83 -3.70
N PHE A 292 0.76 2.73 -4.44
CA PHE A 292 1.37 2.60 -5.76
C PHE A 292 0.81 3.63 -6.76
N ALA A 293 -0.52 3.83 -6.78
CA ALA A 293 -1.16 4.82 -7.63
C ALA A 293 -0.71 6.24 -7.31
N ARG A 294 -0.51 6.57 -6.02
CA ARG A 294 0.05 7.88 -5.62
C ARG A 294 1.49 8.06 -6.06
N SER A 295 2.34 7.06 -5.87
CA SER A 295 3.73 7.13 -6.30
C SER A 295 3.82 7.36 -7.81
N ALA A 296 3.05 6.60 -8.59
CA ALA A 296 2.97 6.77 -10.03
C ALA A 296 2.38 8.15 -10.42
N MET A 297 1.42 8.70 -9.67
CA MET A 297 0.91 10.05 -9.91
C MET A 297 2.02 11.10 -9.73
N GLY A 298 2.83 10.97 -8.67
CA GLY A 298 4.01 11.80 -8.48
C GLY A 298 4.97 11.73 -9.67
N SER A 299 5.24 10.52 -10.18
CA SER A 299 6.08 10.35 -11.38
C SER A 299 5.45 10.98 -12.63
N ALA A 300 4.13 10.88 -12.82
CA ALA A 300 3.44 11.55 -13.93
C ALA A 300 3.61 13.08 -13.85
N HIS A 301 3.43 13.68 -12.67
CA HIS A 301 3.67 15.11 -12.45
C HIS A 301 5.12 15.51 -12.74
N LEU A 302 6.09 14.71 -12.30
CA LEU A 302 7.51 14.96 -12.62
C LEU A 302 7.77 14.97 -14.12
N LEU A 303 7.25 13.98 -14.85
CA LEU A 303 7.42 13.87 -16.30
C LEU A 303 6.75 15.02 -17.06
N LEU A 304 5.64 15.55 -16.52
CA LEU A 304 4.98 16.77 -17.01
C LEU A 304 5.75 18.06 -16.65
N GLY A 305 6.81 17.96 -15.84
CA GLY A 305 7.64 19.08 -15.42
C GLY A 305 7.15 19.80 -14.15
N ASP A 306 6.08 19.32 -13.52
CA ASP A 306 5.50 19.85 -12.29
C ASP A 306 6.10 19.18 -11.04
N ALA A 307 7.33 19.55 -10.71
CA ALA A 307 8.02 19.00 -9.54
C ALA A 307 7.36 19.40 -8.21
N THR A 308 6.81 20.62 -8.13
CA THR A 308 6.14 21.11 -6.92
C THR A 308 4.88 20.29 -6.62
N GLY A 309 4.05 20.02 -7.64
CA GLY A 309 2.85 19.19 -7.49
C GLY A 309 3.17 17.71 -7.28
N ALA A 310 4.33 17.22 -7.72
CA ALA A 310 4.74 15.83 -7.50
C ALA A 310 5.10 15.50 -6.03
N ILE A 311 5.73 16.45 -5.31
CA ILE A 311 6.26 16.22 -3.95
C ILE A 311 5.20 15.67 -2.97
N PRO A 312 3.99 16.26 -2.85
CA PRO A 312 2.96 15.75 -1.96
C PRO A 312 2.61 14.28 -2.18
N PHE A 313 2.54 13.83 -3.45
CA PHE A 313 2.21 12.45 -3.77
C PHE A 313 3.28 11.44 -3.30
N PHE A 314 4.55 11.79 -3.44
CA PHE A 314 5.64 10.95 -2.95
C PHE A 314 5.71 10.92 -1.43
N LEU A 315 5.44 12.05 -0.76
CA LEU A 315 5.37 12.13 0.71
C LEU A 315 4.19 11.32 1.25
N ASP A 316 3.03 11.39 0.61
CA ASP A 316 1.89 10.55 0.96
C ASP A 316 2.18 9.07 0.75
N THR A 317 2.91 8.72 -0.32
CA THR A 317 3.35 7.34 -0.56
C THR A 317 4.26 6.85 0.58
N GLU A 318 5.22 7.67 1.02
CA GLU A 318 6.09 7.34 2.15
C GLU A 318 5.30 7.10 3.45
N ARG A 319 4.24 7.87 3.66
CA ARG A 319 3.35 7.75 4.82
C ARG A 319 2.48 6.50 4.75
N LEU A 320 1.85 6.23 3.61
CA LEU A 320 0.97 5.05 3.43
C LEU A 320 1.75 3.74 3.40
N SER A 321 3.02 3.78 2.97
CA SER A 321 3.76 2.60 2.55
C SER A 321 5.21 2.58 3.06
N PRO A 322 5.46 2.80 4.36
CA PRO A 322 6.82 3.00 4.89
C PRO A 322 7.73 1.77 4.78
N PHE A 323 7.15 0.58 4.61
CA PHE A 323 7.86 -0.69 4.49
C PHE A 323 7.78 -1.30 3.08
N ASP A 324 7.49 -0.48 2.06
CA ASP A 324 7.43 -0.95 0.69
C ASP A 324 8.77 -1.50 0.19
N LEU A 325 8.72 -2.61 -0.54
CA LEU A 325 9.91 -3.25 -1.11
C LEU A 325 10.62 -2.37 -2.15
N TYR A 326 9.88 -1.45 -2.79
CA TYR A 326 10.38 -0.51 -3.80
C TYR A 326 10.40 0.93 -3.30
N ARG A 327 10.36 1.13 -1.98
CA ARG A 327 10.48 2.45 -1.36
C ARG A 327 11.70 3.25 -1.83
N PHE A 328 12.82 2.58 -2.13
CA PHE A 328 14.01 3.24 -2.70
C PHE A 328 13.71 3.96 -4.03
N HIS A 329 12.82 3.43 -4.86
CA HIS A 329 12.44 4.05 -6.12
C HIS A 329 11.64 5.34 -5.88
N ASN A 330 10.61 5.27 -5.02
CA ASN A 330 9.82 6.44 -4.59
C ASN A 330 10.70 7.56 -4.00
N LEU A 331 11.68 7.19 -3.16
CA LEU A 331 12.64 8.14 -2.61
C LEU A 331 13.56 8.74 -3.68
N GLY A 332 13.96 7.98 -4.69
CA GLY A 332 14.74 8.51 -5.81
C GLY A 332 13.95 9.51 -6.66
N GLU A 333 12.67 9.22 -6.93
CA GLU A 333 11.76 10.14 -7.62
C GLU A 333 11.53 11.42 -6.79
N LEU A 334 11.31 11.29 -5.49
CA LEU A 334 11.21 12.45 -4.58
C LEU A 334 12.52 13.26 -4.55
N ALA A 335 13.69 12.61 -4.57
CA ALA A 335 14.96 13.30 -4.69
C ALA A 335 15.08 14.07 -6.02
N ALA A 336 14.57 13.50 -7.12
CA ALA A 336 14.52 14.20 -8.41
C ALA A 336 13.61 15.43 -8.34
N ALA A 337 12.44 15.30 -7.68
CA ALA A 337 11.54 16.41 -7.44
C ALA A 337 12.24 17.56 -6.69
N TYR A 338 12.95 17.24 -5.61
CA TYR A 338 13.75 18.21 -4.86
C TYR A 338 14.87 18.84 -5.69
N CYS A 339 15.54 18.08 -6.57
CA CYS A 339 16.50 18.66 -7.52
C CYS A 339 15.86 19.69 -8.46
N PHE A 340 14.65 19.43 -8.96
CA PHE A 340 13.97 20.35 -9.88
C PHE A 340 13.44 21.62 -9.23
N VAL A 341 13.12 21.58 -7.94
CA VAL A 341 12.80 22.79 -7.14
C VAL A 341 14.05 23.40 -6.48
N GLU A 342 15.24 22.89 -6.80
CA GLU A 342 16.53 23.31 -6.27
C GLU A 342 16.67 23.27 -4.73
N ASP A 343 15.90 22.41 -4.06
CA ASP A 343 16.07 22.08 -2.64
C ASP A 343 17.17 21.02 -2.49
N TRP A 344 18.43 21.46 -2.66
CA TRP A 344 19.59 20.58 -2.61
C TRP A 344 19.73 19.82 -1.28
N PRO A 345 19.53 20.44 -0.10
CA PRO A 345 19.55 19.71 1.17
C PRO A 345 18.52 18.57 1.23
N ALA A 346 17.27 18.81 0.82
CA ALA A 346 16.24 17.78 0.81
C ALA A 346 16.53 16.69 -0.24
N ALA A 347 17.04 17.07 -1.41
CA ALA A 347 17.46 16.13 -2.45
C ALA A 347 18.56 15.17 -1.95
N ILE A 348 19.60 15.71 -1.30
CA ILE A 348 20.71 14.91 -0.74
C ILE A 348 20.20 13.96 0.34
N ALA A 349 19.44 14.48 1.32
CA ALA A 349 18.93 13.67 2.43
C ALA A 349 17.99 12.55 1.93
N THR A 350 17.14 12.84 0.95
CA THR A 350 16.22 11.87 0.37
C THR A 350 16.95 10.82 -0.46
N ALA A 351 17.93 11.22 -1.28
CA ALA A 351 18.76 10.30 -2.04
C ALA A 351 19.58 9.37 -1.13
N GLU A 352 20.07 9.86 0.01
CA GLU A 352 20.73 9.04 1.03
C GLU A 352 19.81 7.98 1.61
N ARG A 353 18.58 8.36 1.97
CA ARG A 353 17.56 7.40 2.43
C ARG A 353 17.27 6.33 1.37
N SER A 354 17.21 6.70 0.09
CA SER A 354 17.09 5.74 -1.01
C SER A 354 18.29 4.79 -1.07
N LEU A 355 19.51 5.30 -1.00
CA LEU A 355 20.74 4.51 -1.12
C LEU A 355 20.99 3.60 0.09
N ASN A 356 20.49 3.97 1.27
CA ASN A 356 20.50 3.10 2.45
C ASN A 356 19.63 1.85 2.24
N LEU A 357 18.55 1.95 1.46
CA LEU A 357 17.70 0.82 1.09
C LEU A 357 18.25 0.04 -0.11
N SER A 358 18.81 0.74 -1.09
CA SER A 358 19.40 0.13 -2.30
C SER A 358 20.69 0.85 -2.72
N PRO A 359 21.86 0.41 -2.20
CA PRO A 359 23.14 1.06 -2.48
C PRO A 359 23.56 1.07 -3.96
N GLY A 360 22.98 0.17 -4.75
CA GLY A 360 23.22 0.04 -6.20
C GLY A 360 22.25 0.83 -7.08
N TYR A 361 21.31 1.60 -6.51
CA TYR A 361 20.36 2.34 -7.31
C TYR A 361 21.02 3.57 -7.95
N PHE A 362 21.28 3.47 -9.26
CA PHE A 362 22.06 4.48 -10.00
C PHE A 362 21.42 5.86 -9.95
N TYR A 363 20.09 5.95 -10.11
CA TYR A 363 19.39 7.22 -10.27
C TYR A 363 19.50 8.09 -9.01
N ALA A 364 19.26 7.53 -7.82
CA ALA A 364 19.43 8.26 -6.57
C ALA A 364 20.87 8.75 -6.35
N ARG A 365 21.88 7.93 -6.69
CA ARG A 365 23.29 8.35 -6.56
C ARG A 365 23.66 9.42 -7.57
N PHE A 366 23.20 9.30 -8.80
CA PHE A 366 23.35 10.30 -9.86
C PHE A 366 22.80 11.66 -9.42
N LEU A 367 21.57 11.69 -8.88
CA LEU A 367 20.93 12.90 -8.36
C LEU A 367 21.70 13.47 -7.16
N LYS A 368 22.14 12.62 -6.23
CA LYS A 368 22.93 13.03 -5.06
C LYS A 368 24.22 13.74 -5.47
N ILE A 369 24.95 13.22 -6.46
CA ILE A 369 26.20 13.80 -6.96
C ILE A 369 25.96 15.22 -7.49
N GLY A 370 24.95 15.38 -8.36
CA GLY A 370 24.58 16.68 -8.89
C GLY A 370 24.15 17.67 -7.81
N ALA A 371 23.33 17.22 -6.85
CA ALA A 371 22.89 18.06 -5.73
C ALA A 371 24.04 18.48 -4.81
N LEU A 372 25.00 17.58 -4.52
CA LEU A 372 26.19 17.90 -3.73
C LEU A 372 27.03 18.99 -4.42
N MET A 373 27.26 18.87 -5.74
CA MET A 373 27.96 19.91 -6.49
C MET A 373 27.23 21.25 -6.47
N ARG A 374 25.92 21.26 -6.72
CA ARG A 374 25.11 22.49 -6.70
C ARG A 374 25.06 23.14 -5.31
N SER A 375 25.24 22.36 -4.24
CA SER A 375 25.34 22.85 -2.86
C SER A 375 26.77 23.24 -2.43
N GLY A 376 27.77 23.15 -3.31
CA GLY A 376 29.17 23.49 -3.02
C GLY A 376 29.94 22.42 -2.21
N ARG A 377 29.35 21.24 -2.00
CA ARG A 377 29.95 20.12 -1.26
C ARG A 377 30.82 19.25 -2.18
N CYS A 378 31.83 19.86 -2.82
CA CYS A 378 32.62 19.25 -3.89
C CYS A 378 33.34 17.96 -3.47
N ASP A 379 33.96 17.93 -2.29
CA ASP A 379 34.68 16.74 -1.79
C ASP A 379 33.77 15.53 -1.60
N GLU A 380 32.52 15.77 -1.19
CA GLU A 380 31.51 14.72 -1.03
C GLU A 380 31.00 14.25 -2.38
N ALA A 381 30.78 15.16 -3.32
CA ALA A 381 30.40 14.82 -4.69
C ALA A 381 31.46 13.96 -5.37
N ALA A 382 32.75 14.29 -5.22
CA ALA A 382 33.86 13.51 -5.79
C ALA A 382 33.90 12.08 -5.21
N ARG A 383 33.67 11.91 -3.91
CA ARG A 383 33.56 10.57 -3.28
C ARG A 383 32.39 9.77 -3.82
N GLU A 384 31.22 10.39 -3.93
CA GLU A 384 30.03 9.73 -4.48
C GLU A 384 30.21 9.37 -5.97
N LEU A 385 30.87 10.24 -6.73
CA LEU A 385 31.20 10.00 -8.14
C LEU A 385 32.16 8.82 -8.30
N ALA A 386 33.20 8.72 -7.48
CA ALA A 386 34.11 7.57 -7.50
C ALA A 386 33.36 6.25 -7.25
N ILE A 387 32.44 6.23 -6.27
CA ILE A 387 31.59 5.06 -6.01
C ILE A 387 30.67 4.76 -7.19
N PHE A 388 30.08 5.80 -7.78
CA PHE A 388 29.19 5.68 -8.94
C PHE A 388 29.90 5.05 -10.13
N MET A 389 31.07 5.57 -10.52
CA MET A 389 31.85 5.06 -11.65
C MET A 389 32.36 3.63 -11.40
N THR A 390 32.67 3.28 -10.15
CA THR A 390 33.05 1.91 -9.78
C THR A 390 31.88 0.93 -9.94
N ARG A 391 30.66 1.35 -9.58
CA ARG A 391 29.45 0.49 -9.66
C ARG A 391 28.83 0.45 -11.05
N HIS A 392 29.03 1.50 -11.84
CA HIS A 392 28.44 1.67 -13.16
C HIS A 392 29.52 2.09 -14.17
N PRO A 393 30.52 1.24 -14.44
CA PRO A 393 31.63 1.58 -15.34
C PRO A 393 31.15 1.90 -16.76
N ASP A 394 30.07 1.25 -17.20
CA ASP A 394 29.45 1.46 -18.52
C ASP A 394 28.28 2.45 -18.47
N PHE A 395 28.28 3.39 -17.52
CA PHE A 395 27.23 4.41 -17.44
C PHE A 395 27.25 5.29 -18.70
N SER A 396 26.07 5.50 -19.27
CA SER A 396 25.83 6.43 -20.37
C SER A 396 24.71 7.39 -19.98
N GLU A 397 24.88 8.66 -20.33
CA GLU A 397 23.83 9.69 -20.21
C GLU A 397 22.55 9.31 -20.94
N GLN A 398 22.61 8.39 -21.92
CA GLN A 398 21.44 7.86 -22.59
C GLN A 398 20.43 7.25 -21.61
N ARG A 399 20.87 6.73 -20.45
CA ARG A 399 19.96 6.26 -19.38
C ARG A 399 19.12 7.38 -18.77
N ILE A 400 19.68 8.59 -18.68
CA ILE A 400 18.95 9.76 -18.21
C ILE A 400 18.10 10.32 -19.35
N ARG A 401 18.60 10.37 -20.58
CA ARG A 401 17.82 10.80 -21.77
C ARG A 401 16.64 9.88 -22.10
N TRP A 402 16.68 8.63 -21.67
CA TRP A 402 15.58 7.68 -21.82
C TRP A 402 14.36 8.03 -20.94
N ILE A 403 14.56 8.76 -19.84
CA ILE A 403 13.45 9.19 -18.98
C ILE A 403 12.56 10.15 -19.78
N PRO A 404 11.27 9.83 -20.00
CA PRO A 404 10.44 10.50 -20.99
C PRO A 404 9.80 11.78 -20.43
N PHE A 405 10.62 12.73 -19.98
CA PHE A 405 10.12 14.06 -19.64
C PHE A 405 9.54 14.72 -20.89
N VAL A 406 8.38 15.38 -20.74
CA VAL A 406 7.75 16.14 -21.83
C VAL A 406 8.65 17.27 -22.31
N ASP A 407 9.40 17.89 -21.40
CA ASP A 407 10.43 18.88 -21.70
C ASP A 407 11.84 18.25 -21.54
N PRO A 408 12.57 17.98 -22.64
CA PRO A 408 13.93 17.44 -22.58
C PRO A 408 14.94 18.31 -21.84
N ALA A 409 14.64 19.60 -21.61
CA ALA A 409 15.48 20.45 -20.77
C ALA A 409 15.60 19.92 -19.34
N LYS A 410 14.60 19.16 -18.86
CA LYS A 410 14.66 18.48 -17.55
C LYS A 410 15.76 17.43 -17.52
N ASN A 411 15.90 16.60 -18.57
CA ASN A 411 17.01 15.64 -18.66
C ASN A 411 18.36 16.37 -18.71
N ASN A 412 18.47 17.42 -19.53
CA ASN A 412 19.70 18.20 -19.68
C ASN A 412 20.10 18.90 -18.36
N PHE A 413 19.14 19.38 -17.58
CA PHE A 413 19.39 19.95 -16.25
C PHE A 413 20.02 18.92 -15.31
N LEU A 414 19.47 17.71 -15.25
CA LEU A 414 19.99 16.63 -14.41
C LEU A 414 21.40 16.18 -14.86
N ILE A 415 21.62 16.04 -16.17
CA ILE A 415 22.92 15.72 -16.78
C ILE A 415 23.95 16.81 -16.46
N GLY A 416 23.60 18.08 -16.68
CA GLY A 416 24.50 19.20 -16.42
C GLY A 416 24.95 19.27 -14.96
N ASN A 417 24.04 19.03 -14.01
CA ASN A 417 24.40 18.99 -12.59
C ASN A 417 25.44 17.88 -12.28
N PHE A 418 25.30 16.72 -12.91
CA PHE A 418 26.23 15.60 -12.74
C PHE A 418 27.59 15.85 -13.43
N ASP A 419 27.60 16.46 -14.61
CA ASP A 419 28.84 16.74 -15.35
C ASP A 419 29.70 17.83 -14.70
N LEU A 420 29.09 18.74 -13.93
CA LEU A 420 29.82 19.64 -13.05
C LEU A 420 30.70 18.87 -12.05
N ALA A 421 30.23 17.72 -11.54
CA ALA A 421 31.01 16.88 -10.64
C ALA A 421 32.18 16.20 -11.34
N LYS A 422 31.95 15.70 -12.57
CA LYS A 422 33.02 15.09 -13.39
C LYS A 422 34.11 16.09 -13.75
N SER A 423 33.74 17.34 -14.01
CA SER A 423 34.69 18.37 -14.43
C SER A 423 35.52 18.91 -13.26
N ALA A 424 35.04 18.74 -12.02
CA ALA A 424 35.69 19.20 -10.80
C ALA A 424 36.55 18.13 -10.11
N ALA A 425 36.34 16.85 -10.44
CA ALA A 425 37.11 15.70 -9.94
C ALA A 425 38.28 15.38 -10.88
#